data_AF-A0A938QUH1-F1
#
_entry.id   AF-A0A938QUH1-F1
#
_cell.length_a   1.000
_cell.length_b   1.000
_cell.length_c   1.000
_cell.angle_alpha   90.00
_cell.angle_beta   90.00
_cell.angle_gamma   90.00
#
_symmetry.space_group_name_H-M   'P 1'
#
loop_
_entity.id
_entity.type
_entity.pdbx_description
1 polymer ?
#
loop_
_entity_poly.entity_id
_entity_poly.type
_entity_poly.pdbx_seq_one_letter_code
_entity_poly.pdbx_strand_id
1 'polypeptide(L)'
;MTLSCAEGDRGRVYLGVIPHTREEKDVGALPPVETKLLMNRADPSSALRHGRLPADGIGLARMELIITHDLHVHPRALIRFDRVIDPVARATIDALTAGYPSREECFVDRLARGIGLLAAAV
;
A
#
# COMPACT_ATOMS: atom_id res chain seq x y z
N MET A 1 -27.70 3.79 -14.72
CA MET A 1 -26.35 3.22 -14.65
C MET A 1 -25.78 3.65 -13.30
N THR A 2 -25.17 2.73 -12.56
CA THR A 2 -24.58 3.00 -11.23
C THR A 2 -23.09 2.74 -11.28
N LEU A 3 -22.30 3.67 -10.76
CA LEU A 3 -20.85 3.60 -10.71
C LEU A 3 -20.43 3.40 -9.25
N SER A 4 -19.75 2.31 -8.94
CA SER A 4 -19.23 2.05 -7.59
C SER A 4 -17.71 2.18 -7.57
N CYS A 5 -17.20 3.08 -6.73
CA CYS A 5 -15.78 3.24 -6.42
C CYS A 5 -15.46 2.84 -4.97
N ALA A 6 -16.34 2.06 -4.33
CA ALA A 6 -16.25 1.74 -2.90
C ALA A 6 -15.20 0.67 -2.58
N GLU A 7 -14.86 -0.19 -3.53
CA GLU A 7 -13.99 -1.36 -3.32
C GLU A 7 -12.50 -1.13 -3.63
N GLY A 8 -12.10 0.12 -3.87
CA GLY A 8 -10.70 0.49 -4.13
C GLY A 8 -10.51 1.24 -5.45
N ASP A 9 -9.41 0.92 -6.15
CA ASP A 9 -8.93 1.74 -7.28
C ASP A 9 -9.58 1.38 -8.62
N ARG A 10 -10.33 0.27 -8.68
CA ARG A 10 -11.09 -0.15 -9.86
C ARG A 10 -12.57 0.12 -9.65
N GLY A 11 -13.11 1.07 -10.42
CA GLY A 11 -14.53 1.35 -10.46
C GLY A 11 -15.33 0.23 -11.14
N ARG A 12 -16.50 -0.09 -10.62
CA ARG A 12 -17.45 -1.05 -11.22
C ARG A 12 -18.64 -0.31 -11.82
N VAL A 13 -19.04 -0.73 -13.02
CA VAL A 13 -20.19 -0.18 -13.74
C VAL A 13 -21.33 -1.19 -13.70
N TYR A 14 -22.46 -0.78 -13.14
CA TYR A 14 -23.67 -1.58 -13.08
C TYR A 14 -24.76 -1.00 -13.98
N LEU A 15 -25.45 -1.90 -14.68
CA LEU A 15 -26.64 -1.53 -15.45
C LEU A 15 -27.79 -1.20 -14.50
N GLY A 16 -28.52 -0.11 -14.78
CA GLY A 16 -29.62 0.35 -13.92
C GLY A 16 -29.20 1.25 -12.75
N VAL A 17 -30.17 1.66 -11.93
CA VAL A 17 -29.96 2.44 -10.70
C VAL A 17 -30.07 1.47 -9.53
N ILE A 18 -28.96 1.21 -8.86
CA ILE A 18 -28.92 0.33 -7.68
C ILE A 18 -29.24 1.18 -6.45
N PRO A 19 -30.26 0.82 -5.65
CA PRO A 19 -30.53 1.46 -4.37
C PRO A 19 -29.32 1.35 -3.45
N HIS A 20 -28.91 2.45 -2.85
CA HIS A 20 -27.84 2.49 -1.86
C HIS A 20 -28.22 3.44 -0.73
N THR A 21 -27.69 3.17 0.45
CA THR A 21 -27.86 4.02 1.63
C THR A 21 -26.52 4.61 2.00
N ARG A 22 -26.49 5.90 2.30
CA ARG A 22 -25.31 6.58 2.84
C ARG A 22 -25.56 6.88 4.31
N GLU A 23 -24.64 6.45 5.16
CA GLU A 23 -24.59 6.86 6.56
C GLU A 23 -23.28 7.64 6.76
N GLU A 24 -23.35 8.82 7.38
CA GLU A 24 -22.19 9.62 7.73
C GLU A 24 -22.11 9.70 9.25
N LYS A 25 -20.97 9.28 9.80
CA LYS A 25 -20.71 9.30 11.24
C LYS A 25 -19.59 10.28 11.52
N ASP A 26 -19.88 11.23 12.40
CA ASP A 26 -18.84 12.10 12.94
C ASP A 26 -18.04 11.31 13.99
N VAL A 27 -16.81 10.96 13.62
CA VAL A 27 -15.86 10.27 14.48
C VAL A 27 -15.02 11.24 15.30
N GLY A 28 -15.05 12.55 15.02
CA GLY A 28 -14.32 13.57 15.79
C GLY A 28 -14.93 13.85 17.16
N ALA A 29 -16.20 13.49 17.38
CA ALA A 29 -16.90 13.67 18.65
C ALA A 29 -16.68 12.50 19.65
N LEU A 30 -15.83 11.53 19.32
CA LEU A 30 -15.51 10.42 20.23
C LEU A 30 -14.79 10.95 21.49
N PRO A 31 -15.13 10.44 22.69
CA PRO A 31 -14.46 10.86 23.91
C PRO A 31 -12.98 10.47 23.88
N PRO A 32 -12.10 11.25 24.53
CA PRO A 32 -10.70 10.87 24.66
C PRO A 32 -10.58 9.59 25.49
N VAL A 33 -9.60 8.76 25.12
CA VAL A 33 -9.24 7.54 25.83
C VAL A 33 -7.86 7.71 26.47
N GLU A 34 -7.63 7.06 27.62
CA GLU A 34 -6.30 7.10 28.28
C GLU A 34 -5.24 6.33 27.50
N THR A 35 -5.67 5.31 26.76
CA THR A 35 -4.79 4.46 25.95
C THR A 35 -4.66 5.01 24.53
N LYS A 36 -3.43 5.10 24.02
CA LYS A 36 -3.20 5.49 22.62
C LYS A 36 -3.88 4.55 21.64
N LEU A 37 -4.71 5.10 20.76
CA LEU A 37 -5.36 4.39 19.67
C LEU A 37 -4.43 4.35 18.45
N LEU A 38 -3.68 3.27 18.31
CA LEU A 38 -2.75 3.08 17.20
C LEU A 38 -3.33 2.15 16.13
N MET A 39 -3.03 2.43 14.87
CA MET A 39 -3.51 1.63 13.74
C MET A 39 -2.50 0.58 13.29
N ASN A 40 -3.00 -0.58 12.89
CA ASN A 40 -2.24 -1.57 12.13
C ASN A 40 -2.37 -1.23 10.64
N ARG A 41 -1.25 -0.90 9.99
CA ARG A 41 -1.20 -0.46 8.59
C ARG A 41 -0.15 -1.25 7.83
N ALA A 42 -0.40 -1.44 6.54
CA ALA A 42 0.50 -2.27 5.74
C ALA A 42 0.44 -2.01 4.24
N ASP A 43 -0.65 -1.41 3.76
CA ASP A 43 -0.81 -1.02 2.37
C ASP A 43 -0.62 0.50 2.25
N PRO A 44 0.44 0.96 1.57
CA PRO A 44 0.67 2.38 1.35
C PRO A 44 -0.42 3.06 0.51
N SER A 45 -1.06 2.33 -0.41
CA SER A 45 -2.05 2.90 -1.36
C SER A 45 -3.34 3.35 -0.66
N SER A 46 -3.78 2.59 0.35
CA SER A 46 -4.94 2.95 1.17
C SER A 46 -4.60 3.81 2.39
N ALA A 47 -3.33 4.09 2.67
CA ALA A 47 -2.91 4.81 3.88
C ALA A 47 -3.56 6.21 3.96
N LEU A 48 -3.51 6.98 2.88
CA LEU A 48 -4.05 8.35 2.82
C LEU A 48 -5.58 8.42 2.99
N ARG A 49 -6.32 7.39 2.52
CA ARG A 49 -7.78 7.36 2.67
C ARG A 49 -8.20 7.28 4.13
N HIS A 50 -7.41 6.60 4.94
CA HIS A 50 -7.75 6.32 6.32
C HIS A 50 -7.07 7.25 7.34
N GLY A 51 -6.17 8.14 6.90
CA GLY A 51 -5.62 9.20 7.75
C GLY A 51 -6.67 10.17 8.31
N ARG A 52 -7.93 10.08 7.86
CA ARG A 52 -9.07 10.85 8.38
C ARG A 52 -9.69 10.27 9.65
N LEU A 53 -9.26 9.09 10.09
CA LEU A 53 -9.75 8.49 11.32
C LEU A 53 -8.96 9.04 12.52
N PRO A 54 -9.62 9.31 13.67
CA PRO A 54 -8.95 9.81 14.87
C PRO A 54 -8.10 8.70 15.49
N ALA A 55 -6.82 8.64 15.12
CA ALA A 55 -5.85 7.72 15.67
C ALA A 55 -4.56 8.47 16.01
N ASP A 56 -3.86 7.98 17.03
CA ASP A 56 -2.62 8.56 17.55
C ASP A 56 -1.37 8.14 16.74
N GLY A 57 -1.58 7.44 15.62
CA GLY A 57 -0.51 7.01 14.71
C GLY A 57 -0.61 5.56 14.26
N ILE A 58 0.50 5.05 13.71
CA ILE A 58 0.66 3.64 13.32
C ILE A 58 1.39 2.88 14.44
N GLY A 59 0.76 1.84 14.96
CA GLY A 59 1.34 0.97 15.99
C GLY A 59 2.07 -0.24 15.42
N LEU A 60 1.70 -0.65 14.20
CA LEU A 60 2.36 -1.73 13.49
C LEU A 60 2.31 -1.47 11.99
N ALA A 61 3.48 -1.38 11.37
CA ALA A 61 3.66 -1.32 9.93
C ALA A 61 4.22 -2.66 9.43
N ARG A 62 3.51 -3.34 8.53
CA ARG A 62 3.99 -4.63 7.98
C ARG A 62 4.76 -4.43 6.69
N MET A 63 6.08 -4.63 6.75
CA MET A 63 7.00 -4.50 5.62
C MET A 63 6.68 -5.46 4.47
N GLU A 64 6.22 -6.68 4.76
CA GLU A 64 6.03 -7.73 3.75
C GLU A 64 4.97 -7.33 2.70
N LEU A 65 4.02 -6.49 3.10
CA LEU A 65 2.98 -5.99 2.21
C LEU A 65 3.50 -4.92 1.26
N ILE A 66 4.43 -4.08 1.71
CA ILE A 66 5.16 -3.13 0.84
C ILE A 66 5.98 -3.90 -0.20
N ILE A 67 6.66 -4.99 0.22
CA ILE A 67 7.46 -5.81 -0.69
C ILE A 67 6.57 -6.52 -1.73
N THR A 68 5.44 -7.07 -1.31
CA THR A 68 4.55 -7.80 -2.22
C THR A 68 3.74 -6.90 -3.14
N HIS A 69 3.29 -5.72 -2.68
CA HIS A 69 2.44 -4.81 -3.46
C HIS A 69 3.22 -3.82 -4.34
N ASP A 70 4.39 -3.35 -3.89
CA ASP A 70 5.19 -2.44 -4.71
C ASP A 70 6.27 -3.22 -5.45
N LEU A 71 7.12 -3.91 -4.72
CA LEU A 71 8.36 -4.44 -5.29
C LEU A 71 8.16 -5.65 -6.20
N HIS A 72 7.19 -6.52 -5.93
CA HIS A 72 6.86 -7.72 -6.71
C HIS A 72 8.05 -8.67 -6.96
N VAL A 73 9.10 -8.56 -6.17
CA VAL A 73 10.34 -9.33 -6.34
C VAL A 73 10.90 -9.69 -4.98
N HIS A 74 11.35 -10.94 -4.86
CA HIS A 74 12.00 -11.40 -3.63
C HIS A 74 13.38 -10.71 -3.50
N PRO A 75 13.76 -10.12 -2.34
CA PRO A 75 15.01 -9.38 -2.17
C PRO A 75 16.26 -10.20 -2.57
N ARG A 76 16.25 -11.49 -2.23
CA ARG A 76 17.32 -12.43 -2.61
C ARG A 76 17.53 -12.57 -4.13
N ALA A 77 16.49 -12.40 -4.94
CA ALA A 77 16.60 -12.44 -6.40
C ALA A 77 17.24 -11.16 -6.96
N LEU A 78 17.17 -10.05 -6.23
CA LEU A 78 17.87 -8.81 -6.57
C LEU A 78 19.36 -8.93 -6.22
N ILE A 79 19.67 -9.38 -4.99
CA ILE A 79 21.05 -9.51 -4.49
C ILE A 79 21.82 -10.63 -5.22
N ARG A 80 21.16 -11.73 -5.56
CA ARG A 80 21.76 -12.90 -6.24
C ARG A 80 21.20 -13.05 -7.65
N PHE A 81 21.16 -11.96 -8.39
CA PHE A 81 20.62 -11.93 -9.75
C PHE A 81 21.35 -12.89 -10.69
N ASP A 82 22.65 -13.08 -10.49
CA ASP A 82 23.49 -14.07 -11.16
C ASP A 82 22.92 -15.50 -11.06
N ARG A 83 22.25 -15.83 -9.95
CA ARG A 83 21.67 -17.15 -9.68
C ARG A 83 20.24 -17.32 -10.17
N VAL A 84 19.63 -16.30 -10.74
CA VAL A 84 18.30 -16.40 -11.34
C VAL A 84 18.45 -17.09 -12.70
N ILE A 85 18.01 -18.34 -12.78
CA ILE A 85 18.16 -19.19 -13.98
C ILE A 85 17.03 -19.03 -14.99
N ASP A 86 15.84 -18.61 -14.55
CA ASP A 86 14.68 -18.45 -15.41
C ASP A 86 14.81 -17.15 -16.24
N PRO A 87 14.88 -17.22 -17.58
CA PRO A 87 15.05 -16.04 -18.43
C PRO A 87 13.87 -15.07 -18.32
N VAL A 88 12.65 -15.54 -18.06
CA VAL A 88 11.47 -14.68 -17.91
C VAL A 88 11.55 -13.88 -16.61
N ALA A 89 11.87 -14.54 -15.49
CA ALA A 89 12.13 -13.85 -14.23
C ALA A 89 13.28 -12.84 -14.34
N ARG A 90 14.39 -13.18 -15.02
CA ARG A 90 15.50 -12.24 -15.24
C ARG A 90 15.05 -10.98 -15.97
N ALA A 91 14.37 -11.13 -17.11
CA ALA A 91 13.85 -10.01 -17.89
C ALA A 91 12.86 -9.16 -17.09
N THR A 92 12.03 -9.80 -16.26
CA THR A 92 11.07 -9.10 -15.39
C THR A 92 11.79 -8.27 -14.33
N ILE A 93 12.81 -8.84 -13.68
CA ILE A 93 13.63 -8.12 -12.69
C ILE A 93 14.39 -6.96 -13.34
N ASP A 94 14.94 -7.15 -14.53
CA ASP A 94 15.61 -6.09 -15.29
C ASP A 94 14.66 -4.94 -15.62
N ALA A 95 13.45 -5.25 -16.07
CA ALA A 95 12.41 -4.25 -16.32
C ALA A 95 12.00 -3.51 -15.04
N LEU A 96 11.80 -4.24 -13.92
CA LEU A 96 11.41 -3.66 -12.62
C LEU A 96 12.49 -2.75 -12.02
N THR A 97 13.76 -3.00 -12.36
CA THR A 97 14.92 -2.27 -11.81
C THR A 97 15.52 -1.28 -12.80
N ALA A 98 14.92 -1.13 -13.98
CA ALA A 98 15.35 -0.17 -14.98
C ALA A 98 15.34 1.26 -14.42
N GLY A 99 16.39 2.02 -14.71
CA GLY A 99 16.56 3.40 -14.23
C GLY A 99 17.23 3.54 -12.85
N TYR A 100 17.52 2.42 -12.17
CA TYR A 100 18.29 2.44 -10.92
C TYR A 100 19.77 2.13 -11.15
N PRO A 101 20.69 2.72 -10.36
CA PRO A 101 22.12 2.40 -10.45
C PRO A 101 22.43 0.95 -10.08
N SER A 102 21.65 0.37 -9.16
CA SER A 102 21.73 -1.04 -8.79
C SER A 102 20.36 -1.61 -8.42
N ARG A 103 20.24 -2.94 -8.45
CA ARG A 103 18.99 -3.65 -8.11
C ARG A 103 18.70 -3.53 -6.61
N GLU A 104 19.76 -3.46 -5.81
CA GLU A 104 19.74 -3.22 -4.36
C GLU A 104 19.23 -1.81 -4.05
N GLU A 105 19.71 -0.79 -4.76
CA GLU A 105 19.19 0.57 -4.61
C GLU A 105 17.72 0.68 -4.99
N CYS A 106 17.27 0.01 -6.05
CA CYS A 106 15.85 -0.08 -6.39
C CYS A 106 15.03 -0.62 -5.22
N PHE A 107 15.51 -1.68 -4.56
CA PHE A 107 14.83 -2.25 -3.40
C PHE A 107 14.74 -1.26 -2.24
N VAL A 108 15.88 -0.67 -1.85
CA VAL A 108 15.97 0.25 -0.70
C VAL A 108 15.08 1.47 -0.93
N ASP A 109 15.17 2.09 -2.10
CA ASP A 109 14.45 3.32 -2.41
C ASP A 109 12.92 3.09 -2.47
N ARG A 110 12.47 2.01 -3.11
CA ARG A 110 11.03 1.68 -3.15
C ARG A 110 10.48 1.33 -1.78
N LEU A 111 11.23 0.56 -0.98
CA LEU A 111 10.84 0.23 0.39
C LEU A 111 10.77 1.50 1.27
N ALA A 112 11.76 2.38 1.15
CA ALA A 112 11.80 3.65 1.87
C ALA A 112 10.61 4.54 1.50
N ARG A 113 10.23 4.62 0.22
CA ARG A 113 9.02 5.33 -0.21
C ARG A 113 7.74 4.77 0.39
N GLY A 114 7.58 3.45 0.39
CA GLY A 114 6.40 2.81 0.98
C GLY A 114 6.28 3.11 2.48
N ILE A 115 7.38 3.02 3.22
CA ILE A 115 7.42 3.37 4.65
C ILE A 115 7.17 4.87 4.85
N GLY A 116 7.79 5.72 4.03
CA GLY A 116 7.61 7.17 4.09
C GLY A 116 6.16 7.60 3.85
N LEU A 117 5.47 6.94 2.91
CA LEU A 117 4.05 7.19 2.65
C LEU A 117 3.17 6.78 3.84
N LEU A 118 3.46 5.64 4.48
CA LEU A 118 2.77 5.24 5.71
C LEU A 118 2.99 6.24 6.83
N ALA A 119 4.22 6.71 7.02
CA ALA A 119 4.55 7.71 8.04
C ALA A 119 3.92 9.08 7.77
N ALA A 120 3.75 9.48 6.50
CA ALA A 120 3.12 10.74 6.11
C ALA A 120 1.57 10.71 6.18
N ALA A 121 0.98 9.52 6.31
CA ALA A 121 -0.48 9.34 6.33
C ALA A 121 -1.11 9.43 7.73
N VAL A 122 -0.31 9.73 8.75
CA VAL A 122 -0.73 9.91 10.15
C VAL A 122 -0.44 11.31 10.64
#